data_AF-A0A0C3NJV7-F1
#
_entry.id   AF-A0A0C3NJV7-F1
#
_cell.length_a   1.000
_cell.length_b   1.000
_cell.length_c   1.000
_cell.angle_alpha   90.00
_cell.angle_beta   90.00
_cell.angle_gamma   90.00
#
_symmetry.space_group_name_H-M   'P 1'
#
loop_
_entity.id
_entity.type
_entity.pdbx_description
1 polymer ?
#
loop_
_entity_poly.entity_id
_entity_poly.type
_entity_poly.pdbx_seq_one_letter_code
_entity_poly.pdbx_strand_id
1 'polypeptide(L)'
;MALVEHGIGCVIVFEYLYFQLQVKDRSTARQDLQQDLLVAVGKYQRSGVQDNVHAYIAKAFQQHGESVDDLCPMLVGIAQANQMSKEFLK
;
A
#
# COMPACT_ATOMS: atom_id res chain seq x y z
N MET A 1 8.10 -13.75 5.58
CA MET A 1 6.80 -13.04 5.49
C MET A 1 6.90 -11.57 5.91
N ALA A 2 7.39 -11.23 7.11
CA ALA A 2 7.46 -9.85 7.60
C ALA A 2 8.14 -8.83 6.65
N LEU A 3 9.21 -9.21 5.95
CA LEU A 3 9.86 -8.34 4.96
C LEU A 3 8.97 -8.04 3.74
N VAL A 4 8.24 -9.06 3.27
CA VAL A 4 7.32 -8.93 2.12
C VAL A 4 6.12 -8.08 2.49
N GLU A 5 5.56 -8.29 3.68
CA GLU A 5 4.48 -7.47 4.24
C GLU A 5 4.90 -6.00 4.37
N HIS A 6 6.08 -5.75 4.92
CA HIS A 6 6.62 -4.40 5.05
C HIS A 6 6.86 -3.76 3.67
N GLY A 7 7.42 -4.51 2.72
CA GLY A 7 7.65 -4.05 1.36
C GLY A 7 6.35 -3.65 0.65
N ILE A 8 5.31 -4.50 0.71
CA ILE A 8 4.00 -4.19 0.13
C ILE A 8 3.34 -3.00 0.85
N GLY A 9 3.43 -2.94 2.18
CA GLY A 9 2.93 -1.80 2.96
C GLY A 9 3.57 -0.47 2.52
N CYS A 10 4.89 -0.45 2.34
CA CYS A 10 5.61 0.71 1.81
C CYS A 10 5.12 1.12 0.42
N VAL A 11 4.95 0.15 -0.50
CA VAL A 11 4.41 0.43 -1.85
C VAL A 11 3.02 1.09 -1.77
N ILE A 12 2.13 0.58 -0.91
CA ILE A 12 0.78 1.12 -0.72
C ILE A 12 0.81 2.52 -0.07
N VAL A 13 1.72 2.77 0.87
CA VAL A 13 1.88 4.11 1.46
C VAL A 13 2.39 5.11 0.43
N PHE A 14 3.40 4.74 -0.37
CA PHE A 14 3.98 5.65 -1.36
C PHE A 14 3.06 5.92 -2.53
N GLU A 15 2.30 4.93 -3.00
CA GLU A 15 1.30 5.18 -4.06
C GLU A 15 0.23 6.16 -3.55
N TYR A 16 -0.28 5.98 -2.33
CA TYR A 16 -1.23 6.91 -1.74
C TYR A 16 -0.67 8.33 -1.62
N LEU A 17 0.55 8.45 -1.10
CA LEU A 17 1.24 9.74 -0.95
C LEU A 17 1.39 10.43 -2.30
N TYR A 18 1.75 9.70 -3.36
CA TYR A 18 1.89 10.24 -4.71
C TYR A 18 0.59 10.89 -5.21
N PHE A 19 -0.55 10.20 -5.08
CA PHE A 19 -1.85 10.76 -5.48
C PHE A 19 -2.31 11.89 -4.57
N GLN A 20 -2.08 11.77 -3.26
CA GLN A 20 -2.39 12.84 -2.30
C GLN A 20 -1.66 14.14 -2.66
N LEU A 21 -0.37 14.05 -2.98
CA LEU A 21 0.43 15.20 -3.38
C LEU A 21 -0.06 15.84 -4.68
N GLN A 22 -0.53 15.06 -5.66
CA GLN A 22 -1.10 15.60 -6.89
C GLN A 22 -2.42 16.35 -6.68
N VAL A 23 -3.26 15.89 -5.74
CA VAL A 23 -4.48 16.60 -5.37
C VAL A 23 -4.12 17.87 -4.59
N LYS A 24 -3.15 17.77 -3.67
CA LYS A 24 -2.68 18.91 -2.89
C LYS A 24 -1.98 19.97 -3.73
N ASP A 25 -1.19 19.64 -4.74
CA ASP A 25 -0.50 20.63 -5.59
C ASP A 25 -1.49 21.52 -6.37
N ARG A 26 -2.75 21.06 -6.56
CA ARG A 26 -3.84 21.88 -7.10
C ARG A 26 -4.47 22.83 -6.06
N SER A 27 -4.13 22.67 -4.79
CA SER A 27 -4.57 23.49 -3.66
C SER A 27 -3.36 24.22 -3.07
N THR A 28 -3.47 25.49 -2.73
CA THR A 28 -2.33 26.32 -2.29
C THR A 28 -1.71 25.94 -0.93
N ALA A 29 -2.00 24.75 -0.39
CA ALA A 29 -1.59 24.27 0.93
C ALA A 29 -0.65 23.07 0.82
N ARG A 30 0.58 23.30 0.34
CA ARG A 30 1.64 22.30 0.41
C ARG A 30 2.14 22.20 1.86
N GLN A 31 1.79 21.11 2.54
CA GLN A 31 2.39 20.78 3.84
C GLN A 31 3.83 20.29 3.62
N ASP A 32 4.61 20.22 4.70
CA ASP A 32 5.92 19.57 4.66
C ASP A 32 5.77 18.10 4.24
N LEU A 33 6.67 17.60 3.38
CA LEU A 33 6.60 16.26 2.81
C LEU A 33 6.62 15.18 3.92
N GLN A 34 7.34 15.43 5.01
CA GLN A 34 7.35 14.55 6.17
C GLN A 34 5.97 14.45 6.82
N GLN A 35 5.25 15.57 6.92
CA GLN A 35 3.91 15.60 7.48
C GLN A 35 2.92 14.84 6.58
N ASP A 36 3.06 14.97 5.26
CA ASP A 36 2.24 14.22 4.29
C ASP A 36 2.49 12.72 4.37
N LEU A 37 3.75 12.31 4.50
CA LEU A 37 4.12 10.91 4.71
C LEU A 37 3.50 10.36 6.01
N LEU A 38 3.54 11.11 7.11
CA LEU A 38 2.89 10.71 8.37
C LEU A 38 1.38 10.54 8.22
N VAL A 39 0.72 11.40 7.44
CA VAL A 39 -0.71 11.26 7.12
C VAL A 39 -0.96 9.99 6.31
N ALA A 40 -0.14 9.70 5.31
CA ALA A 40 -0.24 8.49 4.49
C ALA A 40 -0.07 7.21 5.34
N VAL A 41 0.94 7.16 6.21
CA VAL A 41 1.16 6.05 7.14
C VAL A 41 -0.02 5.90 8.11
N GLY A 42 -0.48 7.00 8.70
CA GLY A 42 -1.63 6.97 9.62
C GLY A 42 -2.94 6.56 8.93
N LYS A 43 -3.09 6.83 7.63
CA LYS A 43 -4.22 6.33 6.83
C LYS A 43 -4.10 4.82 6.63
N TYR A 44 -2.93 4.33 6.23
CA TYR A 44 -2.64 2.90 6.06
C TYR A 44 -2.93 2.08 7.32
N GLN A 45 -2.48 2.56 8.48
CA GLN A 45 -2.70 1.88 9.76
C GLN A 45 -4.17 1.82 10.19
N ARG A 46 -4.99 2.79 9.76
CA ARG A 46 -6.42 2.88 10.14
C ARG A 46 -7.38 2.31 9.10
N SER A 47 -6.90 1.98 7.90
CA SER A 47 -7.75 1.54 6.79
C SER A 47 -8.10 0.05 6.83
N GLY A 48 -7.48 -0.73 7.72
CA GLY A 48 -7.58 -2.20 7.72
C GLY A 48 -6.83 -2.86 6.55
N VAL A 49 -6.17 -2.07 5.69
CA VAL A 49 -5.41 -2.59 4.55
C VAL A 49 -4.23 -3.44 5.03
N GLN A 50 -3.58 -3.07 6.13
CA GLN A 50 -2.48 -3.85 6.69
C GLN A 50 -2.91 -5.28 7.03
N ASP A 51 -4.08 -5.45 7.65
CA ASP A 51 -4.61 -6.77 8.03
C ASP A 51 -4.95 -7.60 6.79
N ASN A 52 -5.54 -6.96 5.76
CA ASN A 52 -5.82 -7.60 4.48
C ASN A 52 -4.53 -8.07 3.79
N VAL A 53 -3.52 -7.20 3.71
CA VAL A 53 -2.21 -7.51 3.10
C VAL A 53 -1.58 -8.70 3.81
N HIS A 54 -1.54 -8.69 5.15
CA HIS A 54 -1.02 -9.80 5.95
C HIS A 54 -1.76 -11.12 5.66
N ALA A 55 -3.10 -11.10 5.70
CA ALA A 55 -3.91 -12.30 5.46
C ALA A 55 -3.72 -12.86 4.04
N TYR A 56 -3.66 -12.00 3.03
CA TYR A 56 -3.48 -12.45 1.65
C TYR A 56 -2.07 -12.98 1.37
N ILE A 57 -1.03 -12.36 1.94
CA ILE A 57 0.34 -12.86 1.82
C ILE A 57 0.44 -14.23 2.48
N ALA A 58 -0.05 -14.39 3.71
CA ALA A 58 -0.03 -15.69 4.40
C ALA A 58 -0.72 -16.78 3.57
N LYS A 59 -1.87 -16.45 2.96
CA LYS A 59 -2.58 -17.37 2.07
C LYS A 59 -1.79 -17.71 0.81
N ALA A 60 -1.14 -16.73 0.17
CA ALA A 60 -0.33 -16.95 -1.03
C ALA A 60 0.84 -17.91 -0.75
N PHE A 61 1.56 -17.70 0.36
CA PHE A 61 2.63 -18.61 0.80
C PHE A 61 2.12 -20.01 1.16
N GLN A 62 0.93 -20.11 1.76
CA GLN A 62 0.32 -21.42 2.05
C GLN A 62 -0.03 -22.18 0.76
N GLN A 63 -0.46 -21.49 -0.29
CA GLN A 63 -0.91 -22.13 -1.53
C GLN A 63 0.22 -22.45 -2.50
N HIS A 64 1.27 -21.63 -2.55
CA HIS A 64 2.31 -21.68 -3.58
C HIS A 64 3.72 -21.95 -3.03
N GLY A 65 3.85 -22.13 -1.71
CA GLY A 65 5.16 -22.30 -1.06
C GLY A 65 6.01 -21.05 -1.23
N GLU A 66 7.28 -21.23 -1.61
CA GLU A 66 8.24 -20.13 -1.85
C GLU A 66 8.57 -19.95 -3.34
N SER A 67 7.74 -20.49 -4.24
CA SER A 67 7.91 -20.36 -5.69
C SER A 67 7.84 -18.89 -6.09
N VAL A 68 8.98 -18.35 -6.54
CA VAL A 68 9.08 -16.93 -6.93
C VAL A 68 8.18 -16.61 -8.13
N ASP A 69 8.10 -17.54 -9.08
CA ASP A 69 7.33 -17.38 -10.32
C ASP A 69 5.81 -17.30 -10.04
N ASP A 70 5.34 -18.04 -9.03
CA ASP A 70 3.93 -18.02 -8.62
C ASP A 70 3.62 -16.89 -7.63
N LEU A 71 4.53 -16.64 -6.68
CA LEU A 71 4.31 -15.63 -5.64
C LEU A 71 4.38 -14.21 -6.17
N CYS A 72 5.34 -13.88 -7.04
CA CYS A 72 5.53 -12.50 -7.48
C CYS A 72 4.27 -11.89 -8.11
N PRO A 73 3.60 -12.55 -9.07
CA PRO A 73 2.33 -12.05 -9.61
C PRO A 73 1.24 -11.87 -8.54
N MET A 74 1.17 -12.76 -7.56
CA MET A 74 0.18 -12.66 -6.48
C MET A 74 0.46 -11.49 -5.55
N LEU A 75 1.72 -11.28 -5.17
CA LEU A 75 2.13 -10.15 -4.34
C LEU A 75 1.83 -8.81 -5.03
N VAL A 76 2.06 -8.73 -6.34
CA VAL A 76 1.65 -7.57 -7.15
C VAL A 76 0.12 -7.40 -7.14
N GLY A 77 -0.62 -8.49 -7.34
CA GLY A 77 -2.09 -8.48 -7.28
C GLY A 77 -2.63 -8.04 -5.92
N ILE A 78 -1.99 -8.45 -4.81
CA ILE A 78 -2.35 -8.02 -3.45
C ILE A 78 -2.15 -6.52 -3.30
N ALA A 79 -1.00 -5.98 -3.74
CA ALA A 79 -0.76 -4.54 -3.71
C ALA A 79 -1.81 -3.77 -4.51
N GLN A 80 -2.14 -4.22 -5.73
CA GLN A 80 -3.17 -3.62 -6.59
C GLN A 80 -4.58 -3.68 -5.97
N ALA A 81 -4.96 -4.82 -5.39
CA ALA A 81 -6.26 -4.99 -4.75
C ALA A 81 -6.43 -4.05 -3.55
N ASN A 82 -5.33 -3.73 -2.86
CA ASN A 82 -5.32 -2.96 -1.62
C ASN A 82 -4.83 -1.51 -1.77
N GLN A 83 -4.69 -1.00 -2.99
CA GLN A 83 -4.37 0.41 -3.23
C GLN A 83 -5.35 1.33 -2.50
N MET A 84 -4.80 2.27 -1.73
CA MET A 84 -5.57 3.29 -1.05
C MET A 84 -5.89 4.46 -1.98
N SER A 85 -5.10 4.70 -3.03
CA SER A 85 -5.38 5.78 -4.00
C SER A 85 -6.69 5.67 -4.76
N LYS A 86 -7.37 4.53 -4.69
CA LYS A 86 -8.73 4.36 -5.21
C LYS A 86 -9.70 5.44 -4.69
N GLU A 87 -9.42 6.04 -3.53
CA GLU A 87 -10.23 7.15 -3.02
C GLU A 87 -10.09 8.46 -3.80
N PHE A 88 -9.01 8.63 -4.57
CA PHE A 88 -8.76 9.79 -5.43
C PHE A 88 -9.28 9.62 -6.88
N LEU A 89 -9.72 8.41 -7.26
CA LEU A 89 -10.22 8.09 -8.61
C LEU A 89 -11.74 8.30 -8.76
N LYS A 90 -12.35 9.13 -7.91
CA LYS A 90 -13.78 9.47 -7.98
C LYS A 90 -14.05 10.58 -8.98
#